data_AF-A0A8R1TXY2-F1
#
_entry.id   AF-A0A8R1TXY2-F1
#
_cell.length_a   1.000
_cell.length_b   1.000
_cell.length_c   1.000
_cell.angle_alpha   90.00
_cell.angle_beta   90.00
_cell.angle_gamma   90.00
#
_symmetry.space_group_name_H-M   'P 1'
#
loop_
_entity.id
_entity.type
_entity.pdbx_description
1 polymer ?
#
loop_
_entity_poly.entity_id
_entity_poly.type
_entity_poly.pdbx_seq_one_letter_code
_entity_poly.pdbx_strand_id
1 'polypeptide(L)'
;MIGATVASNLADVFGRKKILLSFTVNLIVFLVITSFLASFIVFTVLRFFDMCFNRAKHCVCNLYFMENLPDKHRMWVVTVVTYSPNYNTLAGIVYICKKWKVLLRASASITVLPLIMIPYSAMVNKKEKGQKISKPAIYIQKWDEKLTPEREEQMTPLFEKLR
;
A
#
# COMPACT_ATOMS: atom_id res chain seq x y z
N MET A 1 -9.91 -15.88 7.25
CA MET A 1 -9.83 -15.95 5.77
C MET A 1 -10.89 -15.10 5.10
N ILE A 2 -12.13 -15.06 5.62
CA ILE A 2 -13.24 -14.27 5.08
C ILE A 2 -12.84 -12.83 4.71
N GLY A 3 -12.19 -12.10 5.62
CA GLY A 3 -11.74 -10.72 5.35
C GLY A 3 -10.78 -10.60 4.17
N ALA A 4 -9.90 -11.59 3.95
CA ALA A 4 -8.97 -11.58 2.82
C ALA A 4 -9.68 -11.81 1.48
N THR A 5 -10.63 -12.74 1.43
CA THR A 5 -11.41 -13.04 0.22
C THR A 5 -12.29 -11.85 -0.17
N VAL A 6 -12.97 -11.23 0.78
CA VAL A 6 -13.81 -10.05 0.49
C VAL A 6 -12.95 -8.87 0.04
N ALA A 7 -11.84 -8.61 0.73
CA ALA A 7 -10.96 -7.49 0.42
C ALA A 7 -10.24 -7.63 -0.92
N SER A 8 -9.86 -8.84 -1.32
CA SER A 8 -9.25 -9.08 -2.63
C SER A 8 -10.23 -8.79 -3.76
N ASN A 9 -11.44 -9.36 -3.70
CA ASN A 9 -12.48 -9.06 -4.68
C ASN A 9 -12.82 -7.57 -4.73
N LEU A 10 -12.95 -6.93 -3.56
CA LEU A 10 -13.20 -5.50 -3.49
C LEU A 10 -12.06 -4.72 -4.18
N ALA A 11 -10.81 -5.11 -3.94
CA ALA A 11 -9.59 -4.45 -4.43
C ALA A 11 -9.50 -4.43 -5.95
N ASP A 12 -10.03 -5.46 -6.58
CA ASP A 12 -10.09 -5.56 -8.04
C ASP A 12 -11.20 -4.66 -8.61
N VAL A 13 -12.31 -4.47 -7.90
CA VAL A 13 -13.45 -3.65 -8.37
C VAL A 13 -13.25 -2.15 -8.15
N PHE A 14 -13.01 -1.69 -6.91
CA PHE A 14 -12.90 -0.24 -6.63
C PHE A 14 -11.48 0.31 -6.80
N GLY A 15 -10.52 -0.59 -7.05
CA GLY A 15 -9.10 -0.27 -7.18
C GLY A 15 -8.34 -0.42 -5.85
N ARG A 16 -7.18 -1.08 -5.95
CA ARG A 16 -6.31 -1.46 -4.83
C ARG A 16 -5.99 -0.30 -3.88
N LYS A 17 -5.74 0.90 -4.39
CA LYS A 17 -5.33 2.08 -3.58
C LYS A 17 -6.41 2.54 -2.61
N LYS A 18 -7.65 2.73 -3.09
CA LYS A 18 -8.76 3.26 -2.28
C LYS A 18 -9.08 2.31 -1.13
N ILE A 19 -9.03 1.02 -1.41
CA ILE A 19 -9.35 -0.03 -0.44
C ILE A 19 -8.25 -0.20 0.58
N LEU A 20 -6.98 -0.14 0.16
CA LEU A 20 -5.86 -0.17 1.08
C LEU A 20 -5.88 1.03 2.05
N LEU A 21 -6.24 2.22 1.56
CA LEU A 21 -6.43 3.40 2.41
C LEU A 21 -7.63 3.25 3.35
N SER A 22 -8.80 2.88 2.82
CA SER A 22 -10.02 2.69 3.62
C SER A 22 -9.84 1.68 4.75
N PHE A 23 -9.28 0.50 4.45
CA PHE A 23 -8.99 -0.47 5.50
C PHE A 23 -7.89 -0.01 6.47
N THR A 24 -7.00 0.90 6.06
CA THR A 24 -5.98 1.46 6.96
C THR A 24 -6.59 2.39 7.99
N VAL A 25 -7.47 3.26 7.55
CA VAL A 25 -8.23 4.14 8.44
C VAL A 25 -9.07 3.32 9.40
N ASN A 26 -9.81 2.32 8.89
CA ASN A 26 -10.63 1.44 9.74
C ASN A 26 -9.79 0.73 10.82
N LEU A 27 -8.61 0.20 10.47
CA LEU A 27 -7.73 -0.41 11.47
C LEU A 27 -7.29 0.55 12.56
N ILE A 28 -6.88 1.77 12.20
CA ILE A 28 -6.48 2.77 13.20
C ILE A 28 -7.65 3.06 14.16
N VAL A 29 -8.86 3.22 13.62
CA VAL A 29 -10.06 3.47 14.42
C VAL A 29 -10.35 2.31 15.38
N PHE A 30 -10.40 1.07 14.89
CA PHE A 30 -10.67 -0.10 15.74
C PHE A 30 -9.60 -0.29 16.81
N LEU A 31 -8.33 -0.05 16.47
CA LEU A 31 -7.21 -0.20 17.37
C LEU A 31 -7.22 0.82 18.52
N VAL A 32 -7.57 2.08 18.20
CA VAL A 32 -7.73 3.14 19.20
C VAL A 32 -8.92 2.85 20.10
N ILE A 33 -10.08 2.48 19.55
CA ILE A 33 -11.28 2.15 20.34
C ILE A 33 -10.98 0.97 21.29
N THR A 34 -10.33 -0.07 20.77
CA THR A 34 -9.93 -1.26 21.54
C THR A 34 -9.00 -0.91 22.70
N SER A 35 -8.17 0.16 22.58
CA SER A 35 -7.27 0.58 23.67
C SER A 35 -8.00 1.17 24.89
N PHE A 36 -9.20 1.71 24.73
CA PHE A 36 -9.96 2.33 25.82
C PHE A 36 -10.92 1.37 26.51
N LEU A 37 -11.23 0.24 25.88
CA LEU A 37 -12.21 -0.70 26.40
C LEU A 37 -11.65 -1.53 27.56
N ALA A 38 -12.42 -1.58 28.64
CA ALA A 38 -12.15 -2.44 29.80
C ALA A 38 -12.98 -3.73 29.77
N SER A 39 -14.10 -3.76 29.04
CA SER A 39 -14.96 -4.94 28.95
C SER A 39 -14.34 -6.02 28.07
N PHE A 40 -14.15 -7.22 28.62
CA PHE A 40 -13.52 -8.35 27.94
C PHE A 40 -14.29 -8.83 26.70
N ILE A 41 -15.62 -8.85 26.77
CA ILE A 41 -16.47 -9.31 25.65
C ILE A 41 -16.37 -8.32 24.49
N VAL A 42 -16.56 -7.02 24.76
CA VAL A 42 -16.49 -5.97 23.73
C VAL A 42 -15.08 -5.90 23.14
N PHE A 43 -14.05 -6.02 23.98
CA PHE A 43 -12.66 -6.10 23.54
C PHE A 43 -12.45 -7.25 22.54
N THR A 44 -12.95 -8.44 22.85
CA THR A 44 -12.80 -9.63 21.98
C THR A 44 -13.52 -9.46 20.64
N VAL A 45 -14.75 -8.92 20.65
CA VAL A 45 -15.52 -8.66 19.43
C VAL A 45 -14.81 -7.65 18.53
N LEU A 46 -14.35 -6.52 19.08
CA LEU A 46 -13.61 -5.55 18.29
C LEU A 46 -12.29 -6.10 17.77
N ARG A 47 -11.61 -6.93 18.57
CA ARG A 47 -10.37 -7.59 18.15
C ARG A 47 -10.60 -8.57 17.01
N PHE A 48 -11.74 -9.25 16.97
CA PHE A 48 -12.12 -10.08 15.82
C PHE A 48 -12.23 -9.25 14.54
N PHE A 49 -12.93 -8.11 14.59
CA PHE A 49 -13.05 -7.20 13.45
C PHE A 49 -11.70 -6.59 13.04
N ASP A 50 -10.92 -6.12 14.01
CA ASP A 50 -9.55 -5.63 13.81
C ASP A 50 -8.68 -6.67 13.10
N MET A 51 -8.71 -7.94 13.55
CA MET A 51 -7.96 -9.02 12.90
C MET A 51 -8.47 -9.32 11.48
N CYS A 52 -9.78 -9.22 11.23
CA CYS A 52 -10.36 -9.37 9.90
C CYS A 52 -9.84 -8.29 8.93
N PHE A 53 -9.88 -7.02 9.35
CA PHE A 53 -9.37 -5.90 8.56
C PHE A 53 -7.85 -5.92 8.41
N ASN A 54 -7.12 -6.40 9.42
CA ASN A 54 -5.67 -6.49 9.38
C ASN A 54 -5.23 -7.52 8.33
N ARG A 55 -5.90 -8.68 8.33
CA ARG A 55 -5.66 -9.72 7.32
C ARG A 55 -6.09 -9.26 5.92
N ALA A 56 -7.23 -8.59 5.82
CA ALA A 56 -7.71 -7.99 4.56
C ALA A 56 -6.66 -7.06 3.93
N LYS A 57 -6.12 -6.12 4.72
CA LYS A 57 -5.07 -5.22 4.24
C LYS A 57 -3.82 -5.93 3.79
N HIS A 58 -3.36 -6.91 4.55
CA HIS A 58 -2.14 -7.64 4.22
C HIS A 58 -2.22 -8.27 2.82
N CYS A 59 -3.37 -8.87 2.48
CA CYS A 59 -3.57 -9.47 1.16
C CYS A 59 -3.55 -8.45 0.02
N VAL A 60 -4.24 -7.32 0.17
CA VAL A 60 -4.27 -6.26 -0.86
C VAL A 60 -2.92 -5.54 -0.98
N CYS A 61 -2.24 -5.32 0.15
CA CYS A 61 -0.93 -4.69 0.20
C CYS A 61 0.12 -5.49 -0.55
N ASN A 62 0.14 -6.82 -0.37
CA ASN A 62 1.11 -7.69 -1.03
C ASN A 62 1.01 -7.60 -2.57
N LEU A 63 -0.21 -7.64 -3.10
CA LEU A 63 -0.45 -7.48 -4.53
C LEU A 63 -0.09 -6.08 -5.02
N TYR A 64 -0.43 -5.05 -4.26
CA TYR A 64 -0.06 -3.67 -4.57
C TYR A 64 1.47 -3.49 -4.61
N PHE A 65 2.21 -4.04 -3.65
CA PHE A 65 3.67 -4.02 -3.66
C PHE A 65 4.22 -4.74 -4.90
N MET A 66 3.73 -5.93 -5.20
CA MET A 66 4.18 -6.71 -6.37
C MET A 66 3.91 -6.02 -7.71
N GLU A 67 2.89 -5.17 -7.82
CA GLU A 67 2.61 -4.39 -9.04
C GLU A 67 3.54 -3.18 -9.20
N ASN A 68 4.07 -2.67 -8.08
CA ASN A 68 4.88 -1.46 -8.07
C ASN A 68 6.39 -1.73 -8.02
N LEU A 69 6.83 -2.95 -7.67
CA LEU A 69 8.24 -3.32 -7.65
C LEU A 69 8.74 -3.78 -9.03
N PRO A 70 10.00 -3.47 -9.39
CA PRO A 70 10.62 -3.94 -10.63
C PRO A 70 10.90 -5.45 -10.60
N ASP A 71 10.66 -6.13 -11.73
CA ASP A 71 10.64 -7.59 -11.84
C ASP A 71 11.82 -8.33 -11.21
N LYS A 72 13.03 -7.77 -11.36
CA LYS A 72 14.27 -8.37 -10.85
C LYS A 72 14.32 -8.51 -9.33
N HIS A 73 13.60 -7.68 -8.58
CA HIS A 73 13.67 -7.63 -7.12
C HIS A 73 12.32 -7.89 -6.43
N ARG A 74 11.24 -8.17 -7.18
CA ARG A 74 9.87 -8.34 -6.65
C ARG A 74 9.79 -9.37 -5.51
N MET A 75 10.20 -10.60 -5.77
CA MET A 75 9.93 -11.73 -4.85
C MET A 75 10.75 -11.66 -3.55
N TRP A 76 12.05 -11.42 -3.64
CA TRP A 76 12.93 -11.34 -2.48
C TRP A 76 12.59 -10.13 -1.60
N VAL A 77 12.43 -8.94 -2.19
CA VAL A 77 12.15 -7.73 -1.40
C VAL A 77 10.82 -7.86 -0.67
N VAL A 78 9.76 -8.33 -1.32
CA VAL A 78 8.48 -8.51 -0.65
C VAL A 78 8.56 -9.55 0.47
N THR A 79 9.23 -10.68 0.24
CA THR A 79 9.35 -11.75 1.25
C THR A 79 10.17 -11.29 2.46
N VAL A 80 11.34 -10.69 2.21
CA VAL A 80 12.20 -10.18 3.28
C VAL A 80 11.49 -9.07 4.03
N VAL A 81 10.93 -8.07 3.37
CA VAL A 81 10.26 -6.94 4.05
C VAL A 81 9.01 -7.39 4.82
N THR A 82 8.25 -8.36 4.30
CA THR A 82 6.92 -8.71 4.84
C THR A 82 6.96 -9.78 5.94
N TYR A 83 7.94 -10.68 5.93
CA TYR A 83 7.96 -11.79 6.90
C TYR A 83 9.17 -11.75 7.84
N SER A 84 10.37 -11.43 7.37
CA SER A 84 11.60 -11.74 8.11
C SER A 84 11.90 -10.78 9.29
N PRO A 85 11.91 -9.44 9.14
CA PRO A 85 12.07 -8.51 10.26
C PRO A 85 10.82 -8.40 11.13
N ASN A 86 9.64 -8.60 10.56
CA ASN A 86 8.39 -8.20 11.20
C ASN A 86 8.16 -8.86 12.56
N TYR A 87 8.47 -10.15 12.69
CA TYR A 87 8.36 -10.85 13.98
C TYR A 87 9.40 -10.36 15.01
N ASN A 88 10.63 -10.09 14.57
CA ASN A 88 11.71 -9.61 15.43
C ASN A 88 11.44 -8.18 15.93
N THR A 89 11.02 -7.29 15.04
CA THR A 89 10.66 -5.91 15.38
C THR A 89 9.46 -5.88 16.33
N LEU A 90 8.45 -6.72 16.10
CA LEU A 90 7.30 -6.81 16.99
C LEU A 90 7.72 -7.24 18.41
N ALA A 91 8.56 -8.27 18.54
CA ALA A 91 9.06 -8.71 19.84
C ALA A 91 9.81 -7.60 20.59
N GLY A 92 10.66 -6.84 19.90
CA GLY A 92 11.35 -5.67 20.48
C GLY A 92 10.37 -4.59 20.98
N ILE A 93 9.34 -4.28 20.19
CA ILE A 93 8.32 -3.29 20.58
C ILE A 93 7.53 -3.77 21.82
N VAL A 94 7.18 -5.06 21.88
CA VAL A 94 6.47 -5.63 23.04
C VAL A 94 7.31 -5.53 24.31
N TYR A 95 8.61 -5.85 24.22
CA TYR A 95 9.54 -5.75 25.35
C TYR A 95 9.61 -4.33 25.94
N ILE A 96 9.61 -3.31 25.08
CA ILE A 96 9.64 -1.90 25.50
C ILE A 96 8.28 -1.46 26.06
N CYS A 97 7.18 -1.81 25.41
CA CYS A 97 5.86 -1.29 25.76
C CYS A 97 5.37 -1.80 27.12
N LYS A 98 5.67 -3.05 27.49
CA LYS A 98 5.29 -3.78 28.74
C LYS A 98 3.80 -3.87 29.06
N LYS A 99 2.99 -2.90 28.63
CA LYS A 99 1.54 -2.80 28.80
C LYS A 99 0.88 -2.97 27.44
N TRP A 100 -0.09 -3.89 27.37
CA TRP A 100 -0.85 -4.15 26.14
C TRP A 100 -1.59 -2.92 25.59
N LYS A 101 -2.10 -2.03 26.46
CA LYS A 101 -2.74 -0.77 26.02
C LYS A 101 -1.77 0.18 25.33
N VAL A 102 -0.52 0.25 25.80
CA VAL A 102 0.54 1.05 25.16
C VAL A 102 0.91 0.41 23.82
N LEU A 103 0.98 -0.93 23.78
CA LEU A 103 1.24 -1.67 22.54
C LEU A 103 0.17 -1.37 21.47
N LEU A 104 -1.12 -1.35 21.82
CA LEU A 104 -2.19 -1.00 20.87
C LEU A 104 -2.00 0.40 20.29
N ARG A 105 -1.69 1.39 21.13
CA ARG A 105 -1.41 2.76 20.69
C ARG A 105 -0.14 2.85 19.84
N ALA A 106 0.92 2.14 20.21
CA ALA A 106 2.15 2.08 19.44
C ALA A 106 1.90 1.47 18.05
N SER A 107 1.13 0.39 17.96
CA SER A 107 0.73 -0.18 16.67
C SER A 107 -0.10 0.79 15.84
N ALA A 108 -0.98 1.60 16.46
CA ALA A 108 -1.75 2.61 15.74
C ALA A 108 -0.83 3.65 15.13
N SER A 109 0.14 4.16 15.90
CA SER A 109 1.15 5.10 15.40
C SER A 109 1.96 4.53 14.23
N ILE A 110 2.41 3.27 14.32
CA ILE A 110 3.16 2.62 13.23
C ILE A 110 2.28 2.49 11.97
N THR A 111 1.00 2.19 12.11
CA THR A 111 0.07 2.08 10.96
C THR A 111 -0.25 3.41 10.27
N VAL A 112 0.06 4.55 10.88
CA VAL A 112 -0.05 5.87 10.24
C VAL A 112 1.04 6.07 9.18
N LEU A 113 2.24 5.49 9.37
CA LEU A 113 3.34 5.65 8.42
C LEU A 113 3.00 5.11 7.01
N PRO A 114 2.45 3.87 6.85
CA PRO A 114 1.97 3.39 5.56
C PRO A 114 0.88 4.26 4.93
N LEU A 115 0.02 4.91 5.74
CA LEU A 115 -1.06 5.75 5.23
C LEU A 115 -0.53 6.91 4.39
N ILE A 116 0.63 7.46 4.77
CA ILE A 116 1.31 8.55 4.04
C ILE A 116 2.13 7.99 2.87
N MET A 117 2.73 6.81 3.03
CA MET A 117 3.59 6.20 2.01
C MET A 117 2.82 5.70 0.78
N ILE A 118 1.58 5.21 0.96
CA ILE A 118 0.73 4.72 -0.14
C ILE A 118 0.48 5.79 -1.21
N PRO A 119 -0.02 7.00 -0.91
CA PRO A 119 -0.24 8.04 -1.94
C PRO A 119 1.08 8.54 -2.55
N TYR A 120 2.17 8.56 -1.78
CA TYR A 120 3.49 8.94 -2.31
C TYR A 120 4.00 7.95 -3.36
N SER A 121 3.97 6.65 -3.07
CA SER A 121 4.36 5.60 -4.02
C SER A 121 3.53 5.66 -5.31
N ALA A 122 2.24 5.96 -5.18
CA ALA A 122 1.34 6.11 -6.32
C ALA A 122 1.75 7.27 -7.26
N MET A 123 2.24 8.38 -6.71
CA MET A 123 2.72 9.52 -7.49
C MET A 123 4.03 9.20 -8.22
N VAL A 124 4.99 8.59 -7.51
CA VAL A 124 6.27 8.16 -8.08
C VAL A 124 6.06 7.16 -9.22
N ASN A 125 5.17 6.18 -9.04
CA ASN A 125 4.91 5.18 -10.07
C ASN A 125 4.20 5.76 -11.30
N LYS A 126 3.38 6.81 -11.13
CA LYS A 126 2.78 7.53 -12.27
C LYS A 126 3.87 8.23 -13.09
N LYS A 127 4.85 8.85 -12.43
CA LYS A 127 6.02 9.45 -13.09
C LYS A 127 6.87 8.40 -13.80
N GLU A 128 7.17 7.28 -13.14
CA GLU A 128 7.97 6.20 -13.73
C GLU A 128 7.27 5.54 -14.94
N LYS A 129 5.96 5.25 -14.84
CA LYS A 129 5.19 4.73 -15.99
C LYS A 129 5.15 5.73 -17.14
N GLY A 130 4.99 7.03 -16.87
CA GLY A 130 5.08 8.07 -17.88
C GLY A 130 6.42 8.06 -18.62
N GLN A 131 7.52 7.90 -17.88
CA GLN A 131 8.87 7.80 -18.44
C GLN A 131 9.13 6.47 -19.19
N LYS A 132 8.50 5.37 -18.76
CA LYS A 132 8.59 4.08 -19.46
C LYS A 132 7.77 4.05 -20.73
N ILE A 133 6.66 4.79 -20.82
CA ILE A 133 5.84 4.89 -22.05
C ILE A 133 6.51 5.83 -23.06
N SER A 134 7.16 6.90 -22.59
CA SER A 134 7.80 7.85 -23.50
C SER A 134 8.95 7.26 -24.28
N LYS A 135 9.77 6.39 -23.67
CA LYS A 135 10.92 5.78 -24.36
C LYS A 135 10.48 4.96 -25.59
N PRO A 136 9.57 3.95 -25.48
CA PRO A 136 9.00 3.25 -26.63
C PRO A 136 8.24 4.15 -27.59
N ALA A 137 7.50 5.15 -27.12
CA ALA A 137 6.79 6.08 -28.01
C ALA A 137 7.78 6.82 -28.93
N ILE A 138 8.91 7.29 -28.40
CA ILE A 138 9.99 7.90 -29.19
C ILE A 138 10.59 6.89 -30.18
N TYR A 139 10.78 5.61 -29.79
CA TYR A 139 11.29 4.59 -30.73
C TYR A 139 10.27 4.29 -31.83
N ILE A 140 8.99 4.05 -31.51
CA ILE A 140 7.94 3.78 -32.49
C ILE A 140 7.79 4.98 -33.44
N GLN A 141 7.84 6.20 -32.93
CA GLN A 141 7.73 7.41 -33.75
C GLN A 141 9.00 7.69 -34.57
N LYS A 142 10.19 7.28 -34.10
CA LYS A 142 11.42 7.35 -34.91
C LYS A 142 11.41 6.33 -36.06
N TRP A 143 10.73 5.19 -35.86
CA TRP A 143 10.47 4.20 -36.92
C TRP A 143 9.33 4.64 -37.86
N ASP A 144 8.37 5.42 -37.36
CA ASP A 144 7.33 6.06 -38.15
C ASP A 144 7.93 7.31 -38.82
N GLU A 145 8.50 7.14 -40.01
CA GLU A 145 9.25 8.15 -40.79
C GLU A 145 8.48 9.47 -41.07
N LYS A 146 7.24 9.62 -40.58
CA LYS A 146 6.38 10.80 -40.68
C LYS A 146 6.30 11.57 -39.36
N LEU A 147 7.40 12.21 -38.98
CA LEU A 147 7.38 13.20 -37.91
C LEU A 147 6.77 14.51 -38.43
N THR A 148 5.45 14.66 -38.33
CA THR A 148 4.83 15.99 -38.52
C THR A 148 5.16 16.85 -37.28
N PRO A 149 5.70 18.07 -37.44
CA PRO A 149 6.13 18.93 -36.33
C PRO A 149 5.02 19.21 -35.30
N GLU A 150 3.76 19.18 -35.70
CA GLU A 150 2.60 19.32 -34.83
C GLU A 150 2.52 18.25 -33.71
N ARG A 151 3.01 17.02 -33.97
CA ARG A 151 3.01 15.94 -32.96
C ARG A 151 4.08 16.12 -31.90
N GLU A 152 5.24 16.70 -32.25
CA GLU A 152 6.28 17.03 -31.28
C GLU A 152 5.81 18.13 -30.32
N GLU A 153 5.10 19.13 -30.85
CA GLU A 153 4.55 20.22 -30.06
C GLU A 153 3.48 19.74 -29.07
N GLN A 154 2.59 18.81 -29.46
CA GLN A 154 1.62 18.20 -28.54
C GLN A 154 2.28 17.33 -27.46
N MET A 155 3.45 16.77 -27.74
CA MET A 155 4.19 15.94 -26.80
C MET A 155 4.93 16.77 -25.75
N THR A 156 5.49 17.92 -26.12
CA THR A 156 6.26 18.79 -25.21
C THR A 156 5.50 19.13 -23.90
N PRO A 157 4.23 19.57 -23.91
CA PRO A 157 3.47 19.81 -22.68
C PRO A 157 3.08 18.51 -21.96
N LEU A 158 2.89 17.40 -22.68
CA LEU A 158 2.66 16.10 -22.04
C LEU A 158 3.89 15.68 -21.23
N PHE A 159 5.09 15.90 -21.77
CA PHE A 159 6.37 15.67 -21.11
C PHE A 159 6.61 16.61 -19.93
N GLU A 160 6.34 17.91 -20.10
CA GLU A 160 6.45 18.92 -19.04
C GLU A 160 5.52 18.57 -17.87
N LYS A 161 4.31 18.08 -18.15
CA LYS A 161 3.32 17.64 -17.16
C LYS A 161 3.68 16.30 -16.48
N LEU A 162 4.58 15.51 -17.06
CA LEU A 162 5.04 14.22 -16.53
C LEU A 162 6.30 14.32 -15.66
N ARG A 163 7.08 15.40 -15.81
CA ARG A 163 8.26 15.72 -14.97
C ARG A 163 7.84 16.13 -13.55
#